data_AF-A0A9P0M702-F1
#
_entry.id   AF-A0A9P0M702-F1
#
_cell.length_a   1.000
_cell.length_b   1.000
_cell.length_c   1.000
_cell.angle_alpha   90.00
_cell.angle_beta   90.00
_cell.angle_gamma   90.00
#
_symmetry.space_group_name_H-M   'P 1'
#
loop_
_entity.id
_entity.type
_entity.pdbx_description
1 polymer ?
#
loop_
_entity_poly.entity_id
_entity_poly.type
_entity_poly.pdbx_seq_one_letter_code
_entity_poly.pdbx_strand_id
1 'polypeptide(L)'
;MYSESNDSEQKHVTIANLNKTLKEKELASISNSSLQRVLPTIGFKYKKDGNRRFLVEQSSIALLRTKFLRSYNDYEDREKIRTFGYPCDLCNRVICEKCNSLQAQEIRVIPSSNRTLVYTCPECKPLFKESLQAFKQIQSLQQEISLHKKEISNLKARVKNTENELQLKANKADMDKDRAAPIICFSRC
;
A
#
# COMPACT_ATOMS: atom_id res chain seq x y z
N MET A 1 11.71 -36.14 -0.52
CA MET A 1 11.78 -37.04 -1.68
C MET A 1 12.74 -36.40 -2.67
N TYR A 2 14.02 -36.81 -2.67
CA TYR A 2 14.97 -36.37 -3.68
C TYR A 2 14.75 -37.25 -4.92
N SER A 3 14.32 -36.64 -6.01
CA SER A 3 14.21 -37.28 -7.31
C SER A 3 15.60 -37.70 -7.78
N GLU A 4 15.80 -39.01 -7.94
CA GLU A 4 16.95 -39.60 -8.61
C GLU A 4 17.01 -39.04 -10.04
N SER A 5 18.00 -38.19 -10.29
CA SER A 5 18.30 -37.70 -11.63
C SER A 5 18.87 -38.86 -12.44
N ASN A 6 18.14 -39.24 -13.50
CA ASN A 6 18.64 -40.10 -14.58
C ASN A 6 20.06 -39.68 -14.95
N ASP A 7 21.04 -40.56 -14.68
CA ASP A 7 22.39 -40.47 -15.20
C ASP A 7 22.32 -40.56 -16.73
N SER A 8 22.15 -39.41 -17.38
CA SER A 8 22.35 -39.29 -18.81
C SER A 8 23.79 -39.73 -19.09
N GLU A 9 23.97 -40.80 -19.86
CA GLU A 9 25.28 -41.25 -20.35
C GLU A 9 26.12 -40.03 -20.71
N GLN A 10 27.20 -39.77 -19.96
CA GLN A 10 28.06 -38.62 -20.16
C GLN A 10 28.76 -38.77 -21.52
N LYS A 11 28.11 -38.28 -22.59
CA LYS A 11 28.64 -38.34 -23.94
C LYS A 11 29.96 -37.58 -23.99
N HIS A 12 31.03 -38.30 -24.35
CA HIS A 12 32.33 -37.69 -24.53
C HIS A 12 32.30 -36.62 -25.64
N VAL A 13 32.65 -35.39 -25.26
CA VAL A 13 32.69 -34.25 -26.19
C VAL A 13 34.00 -34.27 -26.96
N THR A 14 34.01 -34.89 -28.13
CA THR A 14 35.11 -34.79 -29.10
C THR A 14 34.91 -33.58 -30.02
N ILE A 15 35.98 -33.10 -30.68
CA ILE A 15 35.89 -31.98 -31.64
C ILE A 15 34.92 -32.32 -32.78
N ALA A 16 34.96 -33.56 -33.27
CA ALA A 16 34.08 -34.02 -34.33
C ALA A 16 32.60 -34.01 -33.89
N ASN A 17 32.32 -34.50 -32.68
CA ASN A 17 30.96 -34.47 -32.12
C ASN A 17 30.48 -33.04 -31.90
N LEU A 18 31.34 -32.16 -31.36
CA LEU A 18 31.01 -30.75 -31.17
C LEU A 18 30.69 -30.07 -32.50
N ASN A 19 31.51 -30.27 -33.53
CA ASN A 19 31.28 -29.68 -34.85
C ASN A 19 30.00 -30.23 -35.51
N LYS A 20 29.72 -31.53 -35.33
CA LYS A 20 28.46 -32.14 -35.77
C LYS A 20 27.26 -31.46 -35.09
N THR A 21 27.27 -31.30 -33.77
CA THR A 21 26.20 -30.60 -33.03
C THR A 21 26.06 -29.14 -33.46
N LEU A 22 27.18 -28.43 -33.72
CA LEU A 22 27.14 -27.04 -34.19
C LEU A 22 26.49 -26.91 -35.58
N LYS A 23 26.73 -27.87 -36.47
CA LYS A 23 26.10 -27.93 -37.79
C LYS A 23 24.62 -28.32 -37.71
N GLU A 24 24.29 -29.32 -36.90
CA GLU A 24 22.91 -29.77 -36.67
C GLU A 24 22.04 -28.66 -36.07
N LYS A 25 22.62 -27.80 -35.22
CA LYS A 25 21.93 -26.63 -34.65
C LYS A 25 22.01 -25.38 -35.53
N GLU A 26 22.58 -25.49 -36.73
CA GLU A 26 22.78 -24.39 -37.67
C GLU A 26 23.53 -23.17 -37.07
N LEU A 27 24.35 -23.39 -36.04
CA LEU A 27 25.08 -22.33 -35.34
C LEU A 27 26.36 -21.93 -36.09
N ALA A 28 27.05 -22.90 -36.69
CA ALA A 28 28.27 -22.68 -37.45
C ALA A 28 28.59 -23.85 -38.39
N SER A 29 29.07 -23.55 -39.59
CA SER A 29 29.64 -24.55 -40.51
C SER A 29 31.15 -24.31 -40.66
N ILE A 30 31.93 -24.86 -39.72
CA ILE A 30 33.39 -24.70 -39.69
C ILE A 30 34.09 -26.05 -39.79
N SER A 31 35.36 -26.05 -40.20
CA SER A 31 36.20 -27.26 -40.18
C SER A 31 36.67 -27.58 -38.75
N ASN A 32 37.03 -28.84 -38.49
CA ASN A 32 37.54 -29.28 -37.19
C ASN A 32 38.83 -28.53 -36.79
N SER A 33 39.70 -28.24 -37.75
CA SER A 33 40.95 -27.50 -37.52
C SER A 33 40.67 -26.04 -37.13
N SER A 34 39.71 -25.39 -37.80
CA SER A 34 39.28 -24.04 -37.45
C SER A 34 38.62 -24.01 -36.07
N LEU A 35 37.74 -24.96 -35.77
CA LEU A 35 37.11 -25.09 -34.44
C LEU A 35 38.17 -25.25 -33.34
N GLN A 36 39.18 -26.09 -33.56
CA GLN A 36 40.27 -26.28 -32.60
C GLN A 36 41.07 -24.99 -32.33
N ARG A 37 41.21 -24.11 -33.33
CA ARG A 37 41.87 -22.81 -33.18
C ARG A 37 40.98 -21.77 -32.48
N VAL A 38 39.67 -21.81 -32.75
CA VAL A 38 38.70 -20.86 -32.19
C VAL A 38 38.38 -21.15 -30.73
N LEU A 39 38.33 -22.43 -30.33
CA LEU A 39 38.00 -22.84 -28.96
C LEU A 39 38.83 -22.09 -27.89
N PRO A 40 40.18 -21.99 -27.99
CA PRO A 40 40.97 -21.17 -27.07
C PRO A 40 40.61 -19.69 -27.07
N THR A 41 40.30 -19.11 -28.23
CA THR A 41 39.93 -17.70 -28.36
C THR A 41 38.61 -17.40 -27.66
N ILE A 42 37.64 -18.32 -27.71
CA ILE A 42 36.37 -18.19 -26.99
C ILE A 42 36.45 -18.64 -25.52
N GLY A 43 37.64 -19.01 -25.05
CA GLY A 43 37.84 -19.33 -23.63
C GLY A 43 37.69 -20.79 -23.24
N PHE A 44 37.77 -21.73 -24.19
CA PHE A 44 37.70 -23.17 -23.92
C PHE A 44 38.99 -23.89 -24.31
N LYS A 45 39.31 -24.98 -23.62
CA LYS A 45 40.45 -25.84 -23.97
C LYS A 45 40.15 -27.30 -23.66
N TYR A 46 40.81 -28.21 -24.37
CA TYR A 46 40.79 -29.62 -24.00
C TYR A 46 41.81 -29.90 -22.90
N LYS A 47 41.36 -30.48 -21.79
CA LYS A 47 42.23 -30.99 -20.72
C LYS A 47 42.26 -32.52 -20.79
N LYS A 48 43.45 -33.10 -20.63
CA LYS A 48 43.66 -34.55 -20.55
C LYS A 48 43.48 -35.01 -19.11
N ASP A 49 42.81 -36.13 -18.94
CA ASP A 49 42.70 -36.87 -17.68
C ASP A 49 42.75 -38.36 -17.98
N GLY A 50 43.81 -39.02 -17.51
CA GLY A 50 44.17 -40.36 -17.96
C GLY A 50 44.25 -40.45 -19.49
N ASN A 51 43.49 -41.38 -20.08
CA ASN A 51 43.44 -41.59 -21.53
C ASN A 51 42.35 -40.77 -22.24
N ARG A 52 41.62 -39.92 -21.52
CA ARG A 52 40.48 -39.17 -22.04
C ARG A 52 40.79 -37.68 -22.12
N ARG A 53 40.04 -36.97 -22.97
CA ARG A 53 40.07 -35.51 -23.07
C ARG A 53 38.68 -34.97 -22.89
N PHE A 54 38.57 -33.83 -22.22
CA PHE A 54 37.32 -33.12 -22.04
C PHE A 54 37.50 -31.64 -22.29
N LEU A 55 36.44 -31.05 -22.83
CA LEU A 55 36.36 -29.62 -23.06
C LEU A 55 36.05 -28.92 -21.74
N VAL A 56 36.94 -28.02 -21.33
CA VAL A 56 36.81 -27.24 -20.10
C VAL A 56 36.99 -25.76 -20.40
N GLU A 57 36.36 -24.90 -19.60
CA GLU A 57 36.65 -23.47 -19.61
C GLU A 57 38.12 -23.21 -19.25
N GLN A 58 38.69 -22.17 -19.83
CA GLN A 58 39.98 -21.64 -19.41
C GLN A 58 39.87 -21.05 -18.01
N SER A 59 40.94 -21.18 -17.22
CA SER A 59 40.98 -20.72 -15.84
C SER A 59 40.71 -19.22 -15.70
N SER A 60 41.14 -18.40 -16.67
CA SER A 60 40.86 -16.97 -16.74
C SER A 60 39.36 -16.68 -16.85
N ILE A 61 38.67 -17.38 -17.76
CA ILE A 61 37.23 -17.22 -17.99
C ILE A 61 36.42 -17.77 -16.81
N ALA A 62 36.79 -18.94 -16.29
CA ALA A 62 36.14 -19.51 -15.12
C ALA A 62 36.26 -18.57 -13.89
N LEU A 63 37.41 -17.92 -13.71
CA LEU A 63 37.62 -16.92 -12.67
C LEU A 63 36.75 -15.67 -12.90
N LEU A 64 36.68 -15.16 -14.13
CA LEU A 64 35.83 -14.01 -14.46
C LEU A 64 34.34 -14.32 -14.21
N ARG A 65 33.87 -15.48 -14.66
CA ARG A 65 32.50 -15.96 -14.40
C ARG A 65 32.23 -16.07 -12.90
N THR A 66 33.16 -16.64 -12.14
CA THR A 66 33.02 -16.75 -10.68
C THR A 66 32.97 -15.38 -10.00
N LYS A 67 33.83 -14.43 -10.41
CA LYS A 67 33.82 -13.05 -9.90
C LYS A 67 32.50 -12.35 -10.23
N PHE A 68 32.04 -12.49 -11.47
CA PHE A 68 30.77 -11.93 -11.92
C PHE A 68 29.60 -12.50 -11.12
N LEU A 69 29.49 -13.83 -11.00
CA LEU A 69 28.40 -14.47 -10.25
C LEU A 69 28.41 -14.11 -8.76
N ARG A 70 29.59 -14.00 -8.15
CA ARG A 70 29.70 -13.51 -6.76
C ARG A 70 29.20 -12.08 -6.66
N SER A 71 29.68 -11.19 -7.53
CA SER A 71 29.23 -9.81 -7.54
C SER A 71 27.73 -9.70 -7.77
N TYR A 72 27.18 -10.47 -8.72
CA TYR A 72 25.77 -10.49 -9.06
C TYR A 72 24.90 -10.97 -7.90
N ASN A 73 25.28 -12.05 -7.24
CA ASN A 73 24.59 -12.53 -6.05
C ASN A 73 24.67 -11.51 -4.90
N ASP A 74 25.85 -10.88 -4.70
CA ASP A 74 25.99 -9.79 -3.73
C ASP A 74 25.13 -8.56 -4.10
N TYR A 75 24.85 -8.33 -5.38
CA TYR A 75 23.92 -7.29 -5.84
C TYR A 75 22.46 -7.69 -5.58
N GLU A 76 22.06 -8.92 -5.94
CA GLU A 76 20.71 -9.43 -5.66
C GLU A 76 20.40 -9.44 -4.17
N ASP A 77 21.34 -9.89 -3.32
CA ASP A 77 21.16 -9.89 -1.88
C ASP A 77 21.06 -8.46 -1.34
N ARG A 78 21.84 -7.52 -1.88
CA ARG A 78 21.74 -6.10 -1.52
C ARG A 78 20.41 -5.45 -1.94
N GLU A 79 19.81 -5.89 -3.05
CA GLU A 79 18.48 -5.45 -3.47
C GLU A 79 17.36 -6.10 -2.66
N LYS A 80 17.46 -7.42 -2.39
CA LYS A 80 16.49 -8.16 -1.56
C LYS A 80 16.47 -7.68 -0.11
N ILE A 81 17.59 -7.18 0.42
CA ILE A 81 17.68 -6.65 1.79
C ILE A 81 16.97 -5.29 1.98
N ARG A 82 16.55 -4.57 0.92
CA ARG A 82 16.05 -3.18 1.07
C ARG A 82 14.56 -2.96 0.82
N THR A 83 13.80 -4.00 0.47
CA THR A 83 12.34 -3.93 0.33
C THR A 83 11.60 -4.47 1.56
N PHE A 84 12.22 -4.48 2.74
CA PHE A 84 11.50 -4.57 4.01
C PHE A 84 10.76 -3.24 4.27
N GLY A 85 9.67 -3.04 3.56
CA GLY A 85 8.72 -1.96 3.80
C GLY A 85 7.35 -2.53 4.13
N TYR A 86 6.60 -1.78 4.92
CA TYR A 86 5.19 -2.09 5.19
C TYR A 86 4.28 -1.08 4.47
N PRO A 87 3.13 -1.51 3.93
CA PRO A 87 2.14 -0.59 3.39
C PRO A 87 1.57 0.28 4.51
N CYS A 88 1.53 1.59 4.28
CA CYS A 88 0.77 2.51 5.13
C CYS A 88 -0.72 2.18 5.08
N ASP A 89 -1.40 2.09 6.23
CA ASP A 89 -2.84 1.79 6.29
C ASP A 89 -3.72 2.91 5.71
N LEU A 90 -3.18 4.13 5.56
CA LEU A 90 -3.93 5.28 5.03
C LEU A 90 -3.76 5.44 3.52
N CYS A 91 -2.53 5.35 3.01
CA CYS A 91 -2.23 5.63 1.60
C CYS A 91 -1.76 4.42 0.79
N ASN A 92 -1.64 3.24 1.42
CA ASN A 92 -1.12 1.99 0.85
C ASN A 92 0.27 2.07 0.22
N ARG A 93 0.99 3.20 0.37
CA ARG A 93 2.37 3.32 -0.09
C ARG A 93 3.26 2.46 0.80
N VAL A 94 4.08 1.61 0.17
CA VAL A 94 5.11 0.82 0.85
C VAL A 94 6.34 1.69 1.03
N ILE A 95 6.76 1.90 2.28
CA ILE A 95 7.91 2.72 2.61
C ILE A 95 9.05 1.84 3.11
N CYS A 96 10.23 2.05 2.54
CA CYS A 96 11.43 1.31 2.89
C CYS A 96 11.82 1.52 4.37
N GLU A 97 12.46 0.53 5.01
CA GLU A 97 12.95 0.63 6.39
C GLU A 97 13.74 1.94 6.66
N LYS A 98 14.66 2.30 5.76
CA LYS A 98 15.49 3.51 5.86
C LYS A 98 14.69 4.81 5.80
N CYS A 99 13.63 4.79 4.99
CA CYS A 99 12.77 5.93 4.71
C CYS A 99 11.79 6.18 5.86
N ASN A 100 11.50 5.13 6.63
CA ASN A 100 10.44 5.10 7.63
C ASN A 100 10.94 5.40 9.05
N SER A 101 12.25 5.28 9.27
CA SER A 101 12.88 5.41 10.60
C SER A 101 12.21 4.54 11.68
N LEU A 102 11.56 3.43 11.29
CA LEU A 102 10.92 2.53 12.23
C LEU A 102 11.96 1.74 12.99
N GLN A 103 11.70 1.52 14.26
CA GLN A 103 12.50 0.59 15.06
C GLN A 103 12.12 -0.86 14.72
N ALA A 104 13.08 -1.78 14.87
CA ALA A 104 12.86 -3.20 14.60
C ALA A 104 11.67 -3.81 15.37
N GLN A 105 11.32 -3.24 16.54
CA GLN A 105 10.16 -3.66 17.32
C GLN A 105 8.84 -3.27 16.64
N GLU A 106 8.76 -2.06 16.05
CA GLU A 106 7.57 -1.58 15.34
C GLU A 106 7.34 -2.43 14.08
N ILE A 107 8.42 -2.75 13.34
CA ILE A 107 8.36 -3.56 12.12
C ILE A 107 7.76 -4.96 12.36
N ARG A 108 7.93 -5.53 13.57
CA ARG A 108 7.37 -6.85 13.91
C ARG A 108 5.87 -6.82 14.20
N VAL A 109 5.34 -5.68 14.63
CA VAL A 109 3.93 -5.55 15.04
C VAL A 109 3.01 -5.31 13.85
N ILE A 110 3.47 -4.60 12.82
CA ILE A 110 2.68 -4.28 11.62
C ILE A 110 2.23 -5.53 10.80
N PRO A 111 3.04 -6.60 10.64
CA PRO A 111 2.63 -7.85 9.99
C PRO A 111 1.48 -8.59 10.65
N SER A 112 1.24 -8.35 11.94
CA SER A 112 0.30 -9.17 12.70
C SER A 112 -1.10 -9.01 12.13
N SER A 113 -1.74 -10.12 11.78
CA SER A 113 -3.13 -10.16 11.31
C SER A 113 -4.11 -9.63 12.35
N ASN A 114 -3.72 -9.65 13.63
CA ASN A 114 -4.50 -9.14 14.76
C ASN A 114 -3.98 -7.79 15.26
N ARG A 115 -3.38 -6.96 14.40
CA ARG A 115 -2.90 -5.64 14.85
C ARG A 115 -4.07 -4.74 15.25
N THR A 116 -4.01 -4.21 16.47
CA THR A 116 -4.92 -3.15 16.94
C THR A 116 -4.42 -1.76 16.55
N LEU A 117 -3.11 -1.61 16.35
CA LEU A 117 -2.46 -0.35 16.01
C LEU A 117 -2.37 -0.19 14.49
N VAL A 118 -2.87 0.95 14.02
CA VAL A 118 -2.78 1.39 12.61
C VAL A 118 -1.39 1.96 12.36
N TYR A 119 -0.72 1.49 11.31
CA TYR A 119 0.55 2.02 10.85
C TYR A 119 0.33 3.10 9.79
N THR A 120 0.79 4.32 10.08
CA THR A 120 0.75 5.45 9.14
C THR A 120 2.16 5.89 8.78
N CYS A 121 2.41 6.14 7.49
CA CYS A 121 3.68 6.69 7.04
C CYS A 121 3.96 8.10 7.59
N PRO A 122 5.22 8.57 7.55
CA PRO A 122 5.59 9.91 8.02
C PRO A 122 4.78 11.05 7.40
N GLU A 123 4.41 10.93 6.12
CA GLU A 123 3.57 11.90 5.41
C GLU A 123 2.10 11.89 5.90
N CYS A 124 1.57 10.70 6.22
CA CYS A 124 0.18 10.54 6.68
C CYS A 124 0.01 10.78 8.18
N LYS A 125 1.08 10.68 8.96
CA LYS A 125 1.08 10.90 10.42
C LYS A 125 0.53 12.27 10.84
N PRO A 126 0.90 13.42 10.22
CA PRO A 126 0.29 14.71 10.56
C PRO A 126 -1.20 14.75 10.19
N LEU A 127 -1.57 14.28 8.99
CA LEU A 127 -2.96 14.25 8.53
C LEU A 127 -3.86 13.43 9.48
N PHE A 128 -3.34 12.31 9.97
CA PHE A 128 -4.05 11.48 10.95
C PHE A 128 -4.24 12.20 12.30
N LYS A 129 -3.26 13.00 12.74
CA LYS A 129 -3.41 13.80 13.96
C LYS A 129 -4.44 14.93 13.79
N GLU A 130 -4.40 15.60 12.64
CA GLU A 130 -5.34 16.67 12.30
C GLU A 130 -6.78 16.12 12.21
N SER A 131 -6.97 14.96 11.60
CA SER A 131 -8.29 14.34 11.52
C SER A 131 -8.85 14.00 12.91
N LEU A 132 -8.03 13.47 13.83
CA LEU A 132 -8.45 13.23 15.21
C LEU A 132 -8.85 14.51 15.95
N GLN A 133 -8.19 15.63 15.68
CA GLN A 133 -8.58 16.93 16.24
C GLN A 133 -9.90 17.42 15.66
N ALA A 134 -10.08 17.31 14.35
CA ALA A 134 -11.34 17.64 13.68
C ALA A 134 -12.51 16.80 14.22
N PHE A 135 -12.32 15.50 14.46
CA PHE A 135 -13.35 14.66 15.07
C PHE A 135 -13.78 15.14 16.46
N LYS A 136 -12.84 15.60 17.29
CA LYS A 136 -13.17 16.19 18.60
C LYS A 136 -13.99 17.47 18.46
N GLN A 137 -13.64 18.33 17.50
CA GLN A 137 -14.39 19.55 17.21
C GLN A 137 -15.80 19.24 16.69
N ILE A 138 -15.95 18.23 15.84
CA ILE A 138 -17.27 17.79 15.35
C ILE A 138 -18.14 17.34 16.53
N GLN A 139 -17.58 16.58 17.48
CA GLN A 139 -18.32 16.13 18.66
C GLN A 139 -18.76 17.30 19.55
N SER A 140 -17.90 18.30 19.78
CA SER A 140 -18.29 19.48 20.57
C SER A 140 -19.37 20.30 19.87
N LEU A 141 -19.22 20.54 18.55
CA LEU A 141 -20.21 21.25 17.76
C LEU A 141 -21.55 20.51 17.71
N GLN A 142 -21.55 19.18 17.64
CA GLN A 142 -22.78 18.38 17.72
C GLN A 142 -23.49 18.54 19.07
N GLN A 143 -22.74 18.64 20.17
CA GLN A 143 -23.30 18.92 21.49
C GLN A 143 -23.91 20.32 21.55
N GLU A 144 -23.21 21.34 21.06
CA GLU A 144 -23.72 22.72 20.98
C GLU A 144 -25.01 22.82 20.15
N ILE A 145 -25.03 22.20 18.96
CA ILE A 145 -26.24 22.14 18.12
C ILE A 145 -27.40 21.48 18.88
N SER A 146 -27.12 20.44 19.68
CA SER A 146 -28.16 19.77 20.47
C SER A 146 -28.73 20.66 21.57
N LEU A 147 -27.88 21.49 22.20
CA LEU A 147 -28.29 22.46 23.22
C LEU A 147 -29.13 23.57 22.61
N HIS A 148 -28.66 24.19 21.52
CA HIS A 148 -29.40 25.25 20.84
C HIS A 148 -30.73 24.76 20.27
N LYS A 149 -30.82 23.52 19.78
CA LYS A 149 -32.10 22.92 19.37
C LYS A 149 -33.11 22.85 20.52
N LYS A 150 -32.67 22.51 21.74
CA LYS A 150 -33.51 22.50 22.94
C LYS A 150 -33.94 23.92 23.31
N GLU A 151 -33.03 24.89 23.29
CA GLU A 151 -33.35 26.29 23.56
C GLU A 151 -34.38 26.85 22.59
N ILE A 152 -34.21 26.60 21.28
CA ILE A 152 -35.18 27.00 20.25
C ILE A 152 -36.54 26.36 20.53
N SER A 153 -36.59 25.08 20.92
CA SER A 153 -37.86 24.41 21.24
C SER A 153 -38.57 25.02 22.46
N ASN A 154 -37.80 25.40 23.49
CA ASN A 154 -38.33 26.05 24.69
C ASN A 154 -38.84 27.46 24.38
N LEU A 155 -38.09 28.24 23.59
CA LEU A 155 -38.52 29.57 23.16
C LEU A 155 -39.78 29.51 22.29
N LYS A 156 -39.87 28.55 21.36
CA LYS A 156 -41.10 28.33 20.57
C LYS A 156 -42.31 28.02 21.45
N ALA A 157 -42.15 27.19 22.48
CA ALA A 157 -43.22 26.92 23.44
C ALA A 157 -43.65 28.18 24.21
N ARG A 158 -42.69 29.01 24.65
CA ARG A 158 -42.97 30.28 25.33
C ARG A 158 -43.73 31.26 24.44
N VAL A 159 -43.30 31.42 23.18
CA VAL A 159 -43.99 32.30 22.21
C VAL A 159 -45.43 31.85 22.00
N LYS A 160 -45.65 30.55 21.79
CA LYS A 160 -47.00 29.99 21.62
C LYS A 160 -47.89 30.25 22.84
N ASN A 161 -47.35 30.13 24.05
CA ASN A 161 -48.11 30.44 25.27
C ASN A 161 -48.48 31.93 25.35
N THR A 162 -47.55 32.83 25.02
CA THR A 162 -47.85 34.27 24.99
C THR A 162 -48.86 34.66 23.91
N GLU A 163 -48.82 34.01 22.74
CA GLU A 163 -49.82 34.22 21.68
C GLU A 163 -51.21 33.81 22.16
N ASN A 164 -51.33 32.66 22.82
CA ASN A 164 -52.60 32.19 23.39
C ASN A 164 -53.13 33.17 24.47
N GLU A 165 -52.25 33.68 25.34
CA GLU A 165 -52.63 34.68 26.34
C GLU A 165 -53.13 35.99 25.73
N LEU A 166 -52.48 36.46 24.66
CA LEU A 166 -52.89 37.66 23.93
C LEU A 166 -54.23 37.48 23.23
N GLN A 167 -54.46 36.32 22.60
CA GLN A 167 -55.76 35.99 22.00
C GLN A 167 -56.88 35.95 23.04
N LEU A 168 -56.64 35.36 24.21
CA LEU A 168 -57.60 35.35 25.31
C LEU A 168 -57.94 36.76 25.81
N LYS A 169 -56.94 37.65 25.90
CA LYS A 169 -57.16 39.06 26.28
C LYS A 169 -57.94 39.82 25.21
N ALA A 170 -57.64 39.62 23.93
CA ALA A 170 -58.37 40.24 22.82
C ALA A 170 -59.85 39.81 22.81
N ASN A 171 -60.12 38.50 22.92
CA ASN A 171 -61.47 37.97 22.96
C ASN A 171 -62.29 38.52 24.15
N LYS A 172 -61.66 38.72 25.32
CA LYS A 172 -62.31 39.36 26.47
C LYS A 172 -62.65 40.84 26.21
N ALA A 173 -61.71 41.59 25.63
CA ALA A 173 -61.91 43.00 25.32
C ALA A 173 -63.05 43.24 24.33
N ASP A 174 -63.23 42.35 23.35
CA ASP A 174 -64.35 42.45 22.41
C ASP A 174 -65.70 42.15 23.07
N MET A 175 -65.77 41.18 23.99
CA MET A 175 -66.99 40.92 24.79
C MET A 175 -67.38 42.09 25.70
N ASP A 176 -66.40 42.84 26.24
CA ASP A 176 -66.68 44.00 27.09
C ASP A 176 -67.16 45.22 26.28
N LYS A 177 -66.74 45.36 25.00
CA LYS A 177 -67.25 46.42 24.11
C LYS A 177 -68.73 46.25 23.79
N ASP A 178 -69.18 45.02 23.58
CA ASP A 178 -70.59 44.73 23.28
C ASP A 178 -71.52 45.03 24.47
N ARG A 179 -71.01 45.00 25.71
CA ARG A 179 -71.76 45.37 26.92
C ARG A 179 -71.83 46.88 27.17
N ALA A 180 -70.95 47.67 26.57
CA ALA A 180 -70.91 49.12 26.73
C ALA A 180 -71.79 49.89 25.72
N ALA A 181 -72.62 49.19 24.93
CA ALA A 181 -73.57 49.83 24.04
C ALA A 181 -74.49 50.75 24.85
N PRO A 182 -74.51 52.07 24.58
CA PRO A 182 -75.29 53.01 25.36
C PRO A 182 -76.76 52.63 25.25
N ILE A 183 -77.43 52.53 26.40
CA ILE A 183 -78.89 52.50 26.47
C ILE A 183 -79.36 53.80 25.84
N ILE A 184 -79.77 53.74 24.57
CA ILE A 184 -80.38 54.86 23.88
C ILE A 184 -81.73 55.09 24.57
N CYS A 185 -81.73 55.97 25.57
CA CYS A 185 -82.94 56.46 26.19
C CYS A 185 -83.72 57.24 25.13
N PHE A 186 -84.70 56.59 24.50
CA PHE A 186 -85.71 57.25 23.70
C PHE A 186 -86.57 58.14 24.62
N SER A 187 -86.16 59.39 24.81
CA SER A 187 -87.03 60.44 25.31
C SER A 187 -88.08 60.76 24.25
N ARG A 188 -89.28 60.20 24.42
CA ARG A 188 -90.49 60.58 23.67
C ARG A 188 -90.88 62.01 24.06
N CYS A 189 -90.91 62.89 23.07
CA CYS A 189 -91.73 64.11 23.09
C CYS A 189 -93.20 63.76 22.89
#